data_AF-A0A8J7F711-F1
#
_entry.id   AF-A0A8J7F711-F1
#
_cell.length_a   1.000
_cell.length_b   1.000
_cell.length_c   1.000
_cell.angle_alpha   90.00
_cell.angle_beta   90.00
_cell.angle_gamma   90.00
#
_symmetry.space_group_name_H-M   'P 1'
#
loop_
_entity.id
_entity.type
_entity.pdbx_description
1 polymer ?
#
loop_
_entity_poly.entity_id
_entity_poly.type
_entity_poly.pdbx_seq_one_letter_code
_entity_poly.pdbx_strand_id
1 'polypeptide(L)'
;MADNKNKAVDSSDRVQREQYDRGIVPAETAARREREKENYKTTPDKEEDQSLDTTEGYTVDQEGLLNNYAVEPEMYYEEPGDATQQAEEEAAQRAEELEEVNEDSEGDLTMDADKRGKGPGII
;
A
#
# COMPACT_ATOMS: atom_id res chain seq x y z
N MET A 1 -30.84 -8.25 -17.96
CA MET A 1 -30.21 -9.20 -17.01
C MET A 1 -29.04 -8.45 -16.41
N ALA A 2 -29.06 -8.25 -15.09
CA ALA A 2 -28.18 -7.31 -14.39
C ALA A 2 -26.71 -7.79 -14.39
N ASP A 3 -25.82 -6.89 -14.77
CA ASP A 3 -24.37 -7.07 -14.70
C ASP A 3 -23.92 -7.22 -13.25
N ASN A 4 -23.25 -8.33 -12.97
CA ASN A 4 -22.72 -8.70 -11.67
C ASN A 4 -21.42 -7.91 -11.42
N LYS A 5 -21.53 -6.62 -11.06
CA LYS A 5 -20.40 -5.70 -10.87
C LYS A 5 -19.80 -5.70 -9.45
N ASN A 6 -20.15 -6.66 -8.60
CA ASN A 6 -19.59 -6.78 -7.24
C ASN A 6 -18.60 -7.94 -7.18
N LYS A 7 -17.53 -7.86 -7.97
CA LYS A 7 -16.36 -8.69 -7.69
C LYS A 7 -15.32 -7.77 -7.08
N ALA A 8 -15.40 -7.64 -5.76
CA ALA A 8 -14.33 -7.07 -4.94
C ALA A 8 -13.01 -7.51 -5.56
N VAL A 9 -12.19 -6.55 -5.97
CA VAL A 9 -10.86 -6.79 -6.55
C VAL A 9 -9.94 -7.17 -5.40
N ASP A 10 -10.29 -8.25 -4.70
CA ASP A 10 -9.44 -8.89 -3.74
C ASP A 10 -8.46 -9.69 -4.57
N SER A 11 -7.29 -9.10 -4.82
CA SER A 11 -6.14 -9.80 -5.38
C SER A 11 -6.04 -11.13 -4.65
N SER A 12 -6.30 -12.22 -5.36
CA SER A 12 -6.54 -13.58 -4.86
C SER A 12 -5.41 -14.20 -4.02
N ASP A 13 -4.38 -13.41 -3.70
CA ASP A 13 -3.26 -13.70 -2.80
C ASP A 13 -3.53 -13.28 -1.35
N ARG A 14 -4.23 -12.15 -1.09
CA ARG A 14 -4.54 -11.68 0.28
C ARG A 14 -5.52 -12.59 1.02
N VAL A 15 -6.42 -13.23 0.27
CA VAL A 15 -7.35 -14.25 0.79
C VAL A 15 -6.61 -15.54 1.20
N GLN A 16 -5.41 -15.84 0.66
CA GLN A 16 -4.80 -17.17 0.86
C GLN A 16 -4.17 -17.39 2.23
N ARG A 17 -3.70 -16.34 2.93
CA ARG A 17 -3.20 -16.46 4.31
C ARG A 17 -4.21 -15.91 5.29
N GLU A 18 -4.90 -16.81 5.96
CA GLU A 18 -5.89 -16.52 6.99
C GLU A 18 -5.30 -16.42 8.41
N GLN A 19 -3.99 -16.59 8.53
CA GLN A 19 -3.28 -16.76 9.80
C GLN A 19 -1.79 -16.50 9.60
N TYR A 20 -1.14 -16.00 10.65
CA TYR A 20 0.30 -15.76 10.70
C TYR A 20 1.10 -17.07 10.86
N ASP A 21 0.57 -18.02 11.63
CA ASP A 21 1.07 -19.39 11.76
C ASP A 21 0.37 -20.29 10.73
N ARG A 22 1.06 -21.26 10.14
CA ARG A 22 0.48 -22.19 9.17
C ARG A 22 -0.42 -23.25 9.81
N GLY A 23 -0.27 -23.52 11.11
CA GLY A 23 -0.95 -24.62 11.80
C GLY A 23 -1.97 -24.21 12.85
N ILE A 24 -2.11 -22.92 13.14
CA ILE A 24 -2.91 -22.43 14.26
C ILE A 24 -3.82 -21.29 13.82
N VAL A 25 -5.12 -21.59 13.72
CA VAL A 25 -6.15 -20.56 13.58
C VAL A 25 -6.68 -20.23 14.97
N PRO A 26 -6.61 -18.96 15.42
CA PRO A 26 -7.25 -18.56 16.67
C PRO A 26 -8.74 -18.86 16.64
N ALA A 27 -9.29 -19.30 17.77
CA ALA A 27 -10.72 -19.62 17.88
C ALA A 27 -11.60 -18.39 17.54
N GLU A 28 -11.14 -17.19 17.88
CA GLU A 28 -11.81 -15.93 17.54
C GLU A 28 -11.88 -15.71 16.02
N THR A 29 -10.75 -15.83 15.32
CA THR A 29 -10.66 -15.68 13.86
C THR A 29 -11.55 -16.69 13.13
N ALA A 30 -11.56 -17.95 13.59
CA ALA A 30 -12.43 -18.98 13.05
C ALA A 30 -13.92 -18.66 13.25
N ALA A 31 -14.33 -18.32 14.47
CA ALA A 31 -15.71 -17.95 14.79
C ALA A 31 -16.16 -16.69 14.02
N ARG A 32 -15.27 -15.71 13.88
CA ARG A 32 -15.55 -14.48 13.16
C ARG A 32 -15.77 -14.74 11.67
N ARG A 33 -14.96 -15.59 11.06
CA ARG A 33 -15.12 -16.03 9.67
C ARG A 33 -16.46 -16.71 9.42
N GLU A 34 -16.89 -17.59 10.32
CA GLU A 34 -18.20 -18.25 10.21
C GLU A 34 -19.37 -17.25 10.31
N ARG A 35 -19.21 -16.22 11.14
CA ARG A 35 -20.21 -15.16 11.35
C ARG A 35 -20.27 -14.19 10.15
N GLU A 36 -19.12 -13.77 9.65
CA GLU A 36 -18.99 -12.70 8.64
C GLU A 36 -19.03 -13.22 7.20
N LYS A 37 -18.63 -14.49 6.97
CA LYS A 37 -18.69 -15.18 5.67
C LYS A 37 -18.08 -14.35 4.54
N GLU A 38 -18.90 -13.92 3.59
CA GLU A 38 -18.49 -13.14 2.41
C GLU A 38 -17.96 -11.76 2.77
N ASN A 39 -18.33 -11.23 3.95
CA ASN A 39 -17.83 -9.95 4.45
C ASN A 39 -16.54 -10.13 5.27
N TYR A 40 -16.02 -11.35 5.41
CA TYR A 40 -14.75 -11.56 6.10
C TYR A 40 -13.61 -11.01 5.25
N LYS A 41 -12.78 -10.16 5.86
CA LYS A 41 -11.66 -9.45 5.21
C LYS A 41 -12.04 -8.43 4.12
N THR A 42 -13.30 -8.06 4.01
CA THR A 42 -13.71 -7.04 3.03
C THR A 42 -13.54 -5.64 3.58
N THR A 43 -12.94 -4.74 2.80
CA THR A 43 -12.98 -3.30 3.05
C THR A 43 -14.24 -2.70 2.45
N PRO A 44 -14.75 -1.58 3.00
CA PRO A 44 -15.85 -0.86 2.37
C PRO A 44 -15.44 -0.33 0.99
N ASP A 45 -16.35 -0.44 0.03
CA ASP A 45 -16.19 0.15 -1.30
C ASP A 45 -16.55 1.64 -1.28
N LYS A 46 -15.89 2.42 -2.14
CA LYS A 46 -16.26 3.82 -2.37
C LYS A 46 -17.64 3.89 -3.03
N GLU A 47 -18.53 4.71 -2.48
CA GLU A 47 -19.80 5.01 -3.13
C GLU A 47 -19.58 5.94 -4.34
N GLU A 48 -20.20 5.64 -5.49
CA GLU A 48 -20.00 6.38 -6.76
C GLU A 48 -20.34 7.88 -6.68
N ASP A 49 -21.17 8.29 -5.70
CA ASP A 49 -21.65 9.67 -5.54
C ASP A 49 -20.81 10.51 -4.54
N GLN A 50 -19.72 9.96 -4.00
CA GLN A 50 -18.86 10.66 -3.05
C GLN A 50 -17.69 11.34 -3.77
N SER A 51 -17.67 12.67 -3.72
CA SER A 51 -16.57 13.50 -4.26
C SER A 51 -15.26 13.37 -3.48
N LEU A 52 -15.30 12.80 -2.27
CA LEU A 52 -14.15 12.57 -1.41
C LEU A 52 -13.93 11.06 -1.26
N ASP A 53 -12.70 10.60 -1.48
CA ASP A 53 -12.33 9.23 -1.15
C ASP A 53 -12.11 9.10 0.36
N THR A 54 -12.99 8.40 1.04
CA THR A 54 -12.85 8.10 2.47
C THR A 54 -12.45 6.65 2.73
N THR A 55 -12.28 5.86 1.65
CA THR A 55 -12.09 4.41 1.71
C THR A 55 -10.63 3.99 1.57
N GLU A 56 -9.76 4.87 1.10
CA GLU A 56 -8.34 4.59 0.85
C GLU A 56 -7.57 4.17 2.12
N GLY A 57 -7.95 4.72 3.28
CA GLY A 57 -7.28 4.42 4.56
C GLY A 57 -7.63 3.07 5.18
N TYR A 58 -8.54 2.29 4.59
CA TYR A 58 -8.93 0.99 5.14
C TYR A 58 -7.91 -0.09 4.80
N THR A 59 -7.44 -0.78 5.84
CA THR A 59 -6.54 -1.94 5.70
C THR A 59 -7.06 -3.10 6.52
N VAL A 60 -6.73 -4.32 6.09
CA VAL A 60 -7.17 -5.55 6.72
C VAL A 60 -5.95 -6.44 6.93
N ASP A 61 -5.79 -6.96 8.14
CA ASP A 61 -4.67 -7.86 8.47
C ASP A 61 -4.92 -9.33 8.02
N GLN A 62 -3.97 -10.22 8.31
CA GLN A 62 -4.09 -11.64 7.91
C GLN A 62 -5.20 -12.38 8.66
N GLU A 63 -5.57 -11.93 9.85
CA GLU A 63 -6.65 -12.46 10.68
C GLU A 63 -7.97 -11.70 10.47
N GLY A 64 -7.97 -10.75 9.53
CA GLY A 64 -9.08 -9.91 9.11
C GLY A 64 -9.44 -8.74 10.05
N LEU A 65 -8.58 -8.37 10.99
CA LEU A 65 -8.75 -7.15 11.77
C LEU A 65 -8.68 -5.94 10.83
N LEU A 66 -9.70 -5.11 10.88
CA LEU A 66 -9.84 -3.93 10.04
C LEU A 66 -9.30 -2.70 10.78
N ASN A 67 -8.40 -1.97 10.12
CA ASN A 67 -7.83 -0.71 10.59
C ASN A 67 -8.23 0.41 9.63
N ASN A 68 -8.43 1.61 10.17
CA ASN A 68 -8.66 2.83 9.41
C ASN A 68 -7.53 3.82 9.75
N TYR A 69 -6.69 4.11 8.77
CA TYR A 69 -5.63 5.10 8.88
C TYR A 69 -6.08 6.41 8.23
N ALA A 70 -5.68 7.53 8.83
CA ALA A 70 -5.90 8.83 8.22
C ALA A 70 -5.02 8.95 6.97
N VAL A 71 -5.66 9.16 5.82
CA VAL A 71 -5.00 9.49 4.56
C VAL A 71 -5.20 10.98 4.31
N GLU A 72 -4.12 11.70 4.03
CA GLU A 72 -4.19 13.11 3.69
C GLU A 72 -4.76 13.23 2.26
N PRO A 73 -5.77 14.09 2.05
CA PRO A 73 -6.32 14.29 0.71
C PRO A 73 -5.30 14.99 -0.17
N GLU A 74 -5.41 14.78 -1.49
CA GLU A 74 -4.63 15.54 -2.47
C GLU A 74 -4.82 17.05 -2.24
N MET A 75 -3.71 17.75 -2.09
CA MET A 75 -3.69 19.22 -2.06
C MET A 75 -4.14 19.73 -3.44
N TYR A 76 -5.02 20.73 -3.47
CA TYR A 76 -5.47 21.32 -4.73
C TYR A 76 -4.29 21.90 -5.54
N TYR A 77 -4.05 21.34 -6.73
CA TYR A 77 -3.27 21.97 -7.80
C TYR A 77 -4.21 22.44 -8.91
N GLU A 78 -3.80 23.46 -9.66
CA GLU A 78 -4.67 24.20 -10.60
C GLU A 78 -5.22 23.32 -11.75
N GLU A 79 -4.54 22.21 -12.08
CA GLU A 79 -4.98 21.23 -13.08
C GLU A 79 -5.04 19.78 -12.48
N PRO A 80 -6.14 19.03 -12.70
CA PRO A 80 -6.22 17.63 -12.28
C PRO A 80 -5.13 16.77 -12.96
N GLY A 81 -4.27 16.12 -12.17
CA GLY A 81 -3.22 15.21 -12.64
C GLY A 81 -1.78 15.68 -12.43
N ASP A 82 -1.57 16.87 -11.87
CA ASP A 82 -0.21 17.37 -11.54
C ASP A 82 0.41 16.61 -10.36
N ALA A 83 -0.38 16.31 -9.34
CA ALA A 83 0.07 15.56 -8.16
C ALA A 83 0.46 14.11 -8.50
N THR A 84 -0.28 13.46 -9.40
CA THR A 84 0.05 12.10 -9.86
C THR A 84 1.36 12.07 -10.64
N GLN A 85 1.61 13.07 -11.49
CA GLN A 85 2.88 13.18 -12.23
C GLN A 85 4.06 13.38 -11.28
N GLN A 86 3.93 14.28 -10.30
CA GLN A 86 4.97 14.50 -9.28
C GLN A 86 5.23 13.25 -8.44
N ALA A 87 4.18 12.54 -8.02
CA ALA A 87 4.34 11.30 -7.25
C ALA A 87 5.03 10.19 -8.07
N GLU A 88 4.71 10.07 -9.37
CA GLU A 88 5.38 9.13 -10.27
C GLU A 88 6.85 9.51 -10.49
N GLU A 89 7.15 10.79 -10.67
CA GLU A 89 8.52 11.30 -10.79
C GLU A 89 9.33 11.08 -9.51
N GLU A 90 8.75 11.35 -8.34
CA GLU A 90 9.39 11.11 -7.04
C GLU A 90 9.61 9.61 -6.79
N ALA A 91 8.65 8.76 -7.14
CA ALA A 91 8.79 7.31 -7.04
C ALA A 91 9.90 6.78 -7.97
N ALA A 92 10.01 7.32 -9.18
CA ALA A 92 11.07 6.99 -10.13
C ALA A 92 12.45 7.45 -9.61
N GLN A 93 12.55 8.68 -9.12
CA GLN A 93 13.77 9.21 -8.51
C GLN A 93 14.21 8.38 -7.29
N ARG A 94 13.26 7.97 -6.45
CA ARG A 94 13.53 7.11 -5.29
C ARG A 94 13.98 5.73 -5.69
N ALA A 95 13.44 5.16 -6.77
CA ALA A 95 13.87 3.87 -7.29
C ALA A 95 15.31 3.92 -7.83
N GLU A 96 15.66 4.98 -8.57
CA GLU A 96 17.02 5.24 -9.05
C GLU A 96 18.00 5.47 -7.88
N GLU A 97 17.62 6.25 -6.87
CA GLU A 97 18.43 6.44 -5.65
C GLU A 97 18.67 5.11 -4.92
N LEU A 98 17.65 4.24 -4.81
CA LEU A 98 17.81 2.92 -4.20
C LEU A 98 18.70 2.00 -5.04
N GLU A 99 18.69 2.12 -6.37
CA GLU A 99 19.60 1.38 -7.24
C GLU A 99 21.04 1.87 -7.05
N GLU A 100 21.28 3.19 -7.09
CA GLU A 100 22.59 3.82 -6.85
C GLU A 100 23.15 3.47 -5.45
N VAL A 101 22.30 3.43 -4.42
CA VAL A 101 22.71 3.05 -3.05
C VAL A 101 23.04 1.56 -2.93
N ASN A 102 22.40 0.70 -3.73
CA ASN A 102 22.68 -0.75 -3.73
C ASN A 102 23.86 -1.13 -4.62
N GLU A 103 24.30 -0.25 -5.54
CA GLU A 103 25.52 -0.44 -6.32
C GLU A 103 26.76 -0.12 -5.46
N ASP A 104 27.68 -1.09 -5.34
CA ASP A 104 28.99 -0.91 -4.69
C ASP A 104 29.87 0.05 -5.52
N SER A 105 29.66 1.35 -5.34
CA SER A 105 30.44 2.42 -5.95
C SER A 105 31.69 2.74 -5.12
N GLU A 106 32.43 1.71 -4.72
CA GLU A 106 33.60 1.84 -3.85
C GLU A 106 34.78 2.46 -4.64
N GLY A 107 34.97 3.78 -4.52
CA GLY A 107 36.18 4.48 -4.98
C GLY A 107 36.01 5.47 -6.14
N ASP A 108 34.83 5.61 -6.73
CA ASP A 108 34.61 6.60 -7.80
C ASP A 108 34.42 8.01 -7.24
N LEU A 109 35.29 8.94 -7.67
CA LEU A 109 35.25 10.36 -7.34
C LEU A 109 34.56 11.11 -8.48
N THR A 110 33.27 11.38 -8.33
CA THR A 110 32.56 12.32 -9.22
C THR A 110 32.87 13.76 -8.80
N MET A 111 33.16 14.63 -9.77
CA MET A 111 33.58 16.01 -9.52
C MET A 111 32.42 16.95 -9.18
N ASP A 112 31.18 16.56 -9.52
CA ASP A 112 30.02 17.45 -9.52
C ASP A 112 29.14 17.33 -8.25
N ALA A 113 28.91 16.12 -7.72
CA ALA A 113 28.20 15.89 -6.46
C ALA A 113 28.46 14.48 -5.88
N ASP A 114 28.75 14.38 -4.59
CA ASP A 114 28.93 13.11 -3.85
C ASP A 114 27.60 12.66 -3.22
N LYS A 115 26.84 11.83 -3.95
CA LYS A 115 25.56 11.25 -3.49
C LYS A 115 25.73 9.89 -2.78
N ARG A 116 26.96 9.39 -2.65
CA ARG A 116 27.22 8.04 -2.11
C ARG A 116 26.78 7.94 -0.66
N GLY A 117 26.31 6.74 -0.29
CA GLY A 117 26.01 6.39 1.10
C GLY A 117 27.23 6.64 1.99
N LYS A 118 27.15 7.67 2.85
CA LYS A 118 28.15 7.93 3.88
C LYS A 118 28.08 6.73 4.83
N GLY A 119 29.01 5.78 4.68
CA GLY A 119 29.08 4.59 5.53
C GLY A 119 29.06 4.95 7.02
N PRO A 120 28.93 3.96 7.93
CA PRO A 120 28.61 4.16 9.35
C PRO A 120 29.69 4.87 10.21
N GLY A 121 30.54 5.71 9.64
CA GLY A 121 31.67 6.38 10.30
C GLY A 121 31.84 7.87 9.98
N ILE A 122 30.82 8.59 9.52
CA ILE A 122 30.91 10.05 9.30
C ILE A 122 29.87 10.77 10.18
N ILE A 123 30.34 11.48 11.20
CA ILE A 123 29.62 12.51 11.98
C ILE A 123 30.07 13.87 11.45
#